data_AF-A0A9E2AM20-F1
#
_entry.id   AF-A0A9E2AM20-F1
#
_cell.length_a   1.000
_cell.length_b   1.000
_cell.length_c   1.000
_cell.angle_alpha   90.00
_cell.angle_beta   90.00
_cell.angle_gamma   90.00
#
_symmetry.space_group_name_H-M   'P 1'
#
loop_
_entity.id
_entity.type
_entity.pdbx_description
1 polymer ?
#
loop_
_entity_poly.entity_id
_entity_poly.type
_entity_poly.pdbx_seq_one_letter_code
_entity_poly.pdbx_strand_id
1 'polypeptide(L)'
;MRRLPILLAIFFIVSICRSQDIEQLDFISPFHDGVAAVKKDKHWGFIDDSGTLIIDFRNDLVITKRNEEGYPIFNSGRLLFKEVRDGITYFGYLDKSGKAIIPARFLNATDFNDGWAVVLELVKRQVGTNELLEKPLVSYDYFEAIIDTEGKVLHYLVDKPVHIALDREYLRRPPAITYKVISNHLVAKLNENKTWSIKKIE
;
A
#
# COMPACT_ATOMS: atom_id res chain seq x y z
N MET A 1 -61.10 -19.98 4.04
CA MET A 1 -60.10 -19.23 3.24
C MET A 1 -58.99 -18.76 4.17
N ARG A 2 -57.76 -19.24 3.93
CA ARG A 2 -56.57 -19.07 4.78
C ARG A 2 -56.05 -17.64 4.69
N ARG A 3 -56.10 -16.87 5.78
CA ARG A 3 -55.42 -15.57 5.92
C ARG A 3 -54.18 -15.74 6.78
N LEU A 4 -53.03 -16.01 6.17
CA LEU A 4 -51.71 -15.82 6.80
C LEU A 4 -50.63 -15.83 5.72
N PRO A 5 -50.17 -14.64 5.25
CA PRO A 5 -48.73 -14.52 5.01
C PRO A 5 -48.13 -13.13 5.33
N ILE A 6 -48.80 -12.27 6.12
CA ILE A 6 -48.29 -10.90 6.35
C ILE A 6 -47.29 -10.83 7.53
N LEU A 7 -47.48 -11.62 8.59
CA LEU A 7 -46.55 -11.60 9.75
C LEU A 7 -45.17 -12.19 9.43
N LEU A 8 -45.07 -13.19 8.55
CA LEU A 8 -43.78 -13.83 8.22
C LEU A 8 -42.90 -12.90 7.37
N ALA A 9 -43.50 -12.05 6.54
CA ALA A 9 -42.78 -11.05 5.75
C ALA A 9 -42.20 -9.93 6.62
N ILE A 10 -42.93 -9.50 7.66
CA ILE A 10 -42.46 -8.46 8.59
C ILE A 10 -41.27 -8.96 9.43
N PHE A 11 -41.26 -10.24 9.83
CA PHE A 11 -40.12 -10.82 10.58
C PHE A 11 -38.83 -10.91 9.74
N PHE A 12 -38.96 -11.10 8.43
CA PHE A 12 -37.83 -11.06 7.49
C PHE A 12 -37.31 -9.64 7.26
N ILE A 13 -38.18 -8.62 7.22
CA ILE A 13 -37.79 -7.22 7.04
C ILE A 13 -36.99 -6.69 8.25
N VAL A 14 -37.36 -7.09 9.48
CA VAL A 14 -36.68 -6.65 10.72
C VAL A 14 -35.26 -7.24 10.84
N SER A 15 -34.96 -8.34 10.13
CA SER A 15 -33.63 -8.98 10.18
C SER A 15 -32.58 -8.29 9.31
N ILE A 16 -32.93 -7.30 8.49
CA ILE A 16 -32.02 -6.66 7.50
C ILE A 16 -31.39 -5.36 8.04
N CYS A 17 -31.80 -4.86 9.20
CA CYS A 17 -31.19 -3.68 9.82
C CYS A 17 -30.55 -4.03 11.18
N ARG A 18 -29.48 -4.83 11.16
CA ARG A 18 -28.52 -4.76 12.27
C ARG A 18 -27.55 -3.64 11.96
N SER A 19 -27.73 -2.48 12.60
CA SER A 19 -26.64 -1.53 12.78
C SER A 19 -25.54 -2.26 13.55
N GLN A 20 -24.39 -2.47 12.93
CA GLN A 20 -23.25 -3.04 13.62
C GLN A 20 -22.51 -1.89 14.32
N ASP A 21 -22.78 -1.72 15.60
CA ASP A 21 -22.12 -0.67 16.38
C ASP A 21 -20.68 -1.13 16.71
N ILE A 22 -19.69 -0.36 16.24
CA ILE A 22 -18.27 -0.61 16.52
C ILE A 22 -17.86 0.24 17.72
N GLU A 23 -17.74 -0.40 18.87
CA GLU A 23 -17.38 0.28 20.12
C GLU A 23 -15.87 0.23 20.43
N GLN A 24 -15.45 1.17 21.27
CA GLN A 24 -14.09 1.27 21.85
C GLN A 24 -13.00 1.50 20.78
N LEU A 25 -13.21 2.51 19.94
CA LEU A 25 -12.23 2.97 18.97
C LEU A 25 -11.30 4.01 19.60
N ASP A 26 -10.00 3.84 19.38
CA ASP A 26 -8.96 4.78 19.82
C ASP A 26 -8.90 6.03 18.93
N PHE A 27 -9.26 5.87 17.65
CA PHE A 27 -9.17 6.92 16.64
C PHE A 27 -10.08 6.61 15.45
N ILE A 28 -10.61 7.67 14.82
CA ILE A 28 -11.38 7.60 13.57
C ILE A 28 -10.86 8.73 12.67
N SER A 29 -10.44 8.40 11.45
CA SER A 29 -10.01 9.40 10.47
C SER A 29 -11.20 10.05 9.76
N PRO A 30 -11.01 11.24 9.16
CA PRO A 30 -11.91 11.73 8.12
C PRO A 30 -12.05 10.72 6.97
N PHE A 31 -13.16 10.77 6.26
CA PHE A 31 -13.35 9.99 5.05
C PHE A 31 -12.38 10.42 3.96
N HIS A 32 -11.75 9.44 3.32
CA HIS A 32 -10.95 9.61 2.12
C HIS A 32 -11.25 8.46 1.16
N ASP A 33 -11.49 8.80 -0.11
CA ASP A 33 -11.86 7.80 -1.13
C ASP A 33 -13.07 6.94 -0.69
N GLY A 34 -14.06 7.56 -0.05
CA GLY A 34 -15.31 6.91 0.37
C GLY A 34 -15.19 5.97 1.58
N VAL A 35 -14.05 5.94 2.28
CA VAL A 35 -13.84 5.09 3.47
C VAL A 35 -13.13 5.86 4.58
N ALA A 36 -13.26 5.43 5.83
CA ALA A 36 -12.57 6.02 6.98
C ALA A 36 -11.72 4.97 7.71
N ALA A 37 -10.49 5.34 8.09
CA ALA A 37 -9.63 4.50 8.90
C ALA A 37 -10.08 4.55 10.36
N VAL A 38 -10.25 3.39 10.98
CA VAL A 38 -10.59 3.24 12.39
C VAL A 38 -9.47 2.51 13.12
N LYS A 39 -9.18 2.92 14.34
CA LYS A 39 -8.12 2.33 15.16
C LYS A 39 -8.71 1.67 16.39
N LYS A 40 -8.25 0.46 16.69
CA LYS A 40 -8.58 -0.27 17.91
C LYS A 40 -7.37 -1.09 18.35
N ASP A 41 -6.98 -1.00 19.61
CA ASP A 41 -5.89 -1.78 20.20
C ASP A 41 -4.58 -1.71 19.39
N LYS A 42 -4.25 -0.52 18.85
CA LYS A 42 -3.09 -0.27 17.95
C LYS A 42 -3.17 -0.90 16.55
N HIS A 43 -4.28 -1.53 16.21
CA HIS A 43 -4.56 -2.05 14.88
C HIS A 43 -5.46 -1.09 14.11
N TRP A 44 -5.36 -1.10 12.79
CA TRP A 44 -6.14 -0.26 11.90
C TRP A 44 -7.10 -1.11 11.06
N GLY A 45 -8.35 -0.68 10.97
CA GLY A 45 -9.36 -1.19 10.04
C GLY A 45 -9.93 -0.05 9.21
N PHE A 46 -10.88 -0.36 8.32
CA PHE A 46 -11.60 0.64 7.54
C PHE A 46 -13.10 0.39 7.58
N ILE A 47 -13.85 1.48 7.67
CA ILE A 47 -15.31 1.49 7.54
C ILE A 47 -15.74 2.23 6.28
N ASP A 48 -16.90 1.86 5.74
CA ASP A 48 -17.59 2.62 4.69
C ASP A 48 -18.53 3.68 5.28
N ASP A 49 -19.27 4.38 4.42
CA ASP A 49 -20.22 5.44 4.78
C ASP A 49 -21.50 4.93 5.47
N SER A 50 -21.75 3.62 5.42
CA SER A 50 -22.80 2.96 6.20
C SER A 50 -22.36 2.60 7.62
N GLY A 51 -21.07 2.76 7.94
CA GLY A 51 -20.47 2.33 9.20
C GLY A 51 -20.06 0.87 9.24
N THR A 52 -20.12 0.16 8.11
CA THR A 52 -19.74 -1.25 8.01
C THR A 52 -18.22 -1.38 7.95
N LEU A 53 -17.64 -2.29 8.74
CA LEU A 53 -16.21 -2.62 8.68
C LEU A 53 -15.89 -3.40 7.40
N ILE A 54 -15.23 -2.75 6.45
CA ILE A 54 -14.85 -3.33 5.15
C ILE A 54 -13.46 -3.96 5.15
N ILE A 55 -12.58 -3.51 6.05
CA ILE A 55 -11.26 -4.11 6.29
C ILE A 55 -11.11 -4.29 7.79
N ASP A 56 -10.91 -5.54 8.20
CA ASP A 56 -10.70 -5.89 9.60
C ASP A 56 -9.39 -5.31 10.15
N PHE A 57 -9.31 -5.21 11.47
CA PHE A 57 -8.19 -4.63 12.19
C PHE A 57 -6.90 -5.40 11.94
N ARG A 58 -5.89 -4.69 11.43
CA ARG A 58 -4.59 -5.23 11.02
C ARG A 58 -3.46 -4.27 11.39
N ASN A 59 -2.24 -4.81 11.56
CA ASN A 59 -1.08 -4.07 12.08
C ASN A 59 -0.01 -3.75 11.01
N ASP A 60 -0.26 -4.16 9.77
CA ASP A 60 0.69 -4.12 8.67
C ASP A 60 0.36 -3.02 7.65
N LEU A 61 -0.62 -2.17 7.95
CA LEU A 61 -0.93 -0.97 7.17
C LEU A 61 0.10 0.12 7.40
N VAL A 62 0.44 0.84 6.33
CA VAL A 62 1.42 1.92 6.39
C VAL A 62 0.72 3.22 6.77
N ILE A 63 1.29 3.93 7.75
CA ILE A 63 0.76 5.18 8.27
C ILE A 63 1.27 6.34 7.41
N THR A 64 0.35 7.10 6.83
CA THR A 64 0.63 8.33 6.10
C THR A 64 0.59 9.50 7.06
N LYS A 65 1.68 10.28 7.15
CA LYS A 65 1.75 11.48 7.98
C LYS A 65 1.38 12.70 7.15
N ARG A 66 0.29 13.38 7.50
CA ARG A 66 -0.10 14.65 6.88
C ARG A 66 0.21 15.85 7.79
N ASN A 67 0.01 15.67 9.10
CA ASN A 67 0.24 16.68 10.15
C ASN A 67 0.90 16.00 11.38
N GLU A 68 0.59 16.49 12.60
CA GLU A 68 1.00 15.86 13.87
C GLU A 68 0.38 14.47 14.08
N GLU A 69 -0.70 14.18 13.37
CA GLU A 69 -1.37 12.88 13.36
C GLU A 69 -1.17 12.15 12.02
N GLY A 70 -1.07 10.82 12.09
CA GLY A 70 -0.94 9.96 10.93
C GLY A 70 -1.84 8.73 11.04
N TYR A 71 -2.42 8.36 9.92
CA TYR A 71 -3.27 7.18 9.77
C TYR A 71 -3.07 6.59 8.35
N PRO A 72 -3.36 5.30 8.15
CA PRO A 72 -3.39 4.71 6.81
C PRO A 72 -4.49 5.35 5.97
N ILE A 73 -4.26 5.52 4.67
CA ILE A 73 -5.19 6.21 3.78
C ILE A 73 -5.39 5.43 2.48
N PHE A 74 -6.62 5.44 1.98
CA PHE A 74 -6.90 5.01 0.61
C PHE A 74 -6.69 6.16 -0.35
N ASN A 75 -5.83 6.00 -1.35
CA ASN A 75 -5.75 6.91 -2.47
C ASN A 75 -5.91 6.14 -3.78
N SER A 76 -6.72 6.65 -4.70
CA SER A 76 -6.94 6.00 -6.01
C SER A 76 -7.38 4.52 -5.89
N GLY A 77 -8.22 4.21 -4.90
CA GLY A 77 -8.72 2.87 -4.63
C GLY A 77 -7.67 1.90 -4.08
N ARG A 78 -6.52 2.39 -3.60
CA ARG A 78 -5.41 1.57 -3.11
C ARG A 78 -4.96 2.00 -1.73
N LEU A 79 -4.62 1.02 -0.91
CA LEU A 79 -4.11 1.19 0.44
C LEU A 79 -2.75 0.51 0.58
N LEU A 80 -1.76 1.27 1.03
CA LEU A 80 -0.39 0.78 1.20
C LEU A 80 -0.27 -0.14 2.43
N PHE A 81 0.28 -1.33 2.22
CA PHE A 81 0.60 -2.28 3.29
C PHE A 81 2.04 -2.78 3.16
N LYS A 82 2.55 -3.40 4.21
CA LYS A 82 3.89 -3.97 4.25
C LYS A 82 3.90 -5.40 4.75
N GLU A 83 4.87 -6.17 4.31
CA GLU A 83 5.12 -7.55 4.74
C GLU A 83 6.61 -7.72 5.04
N VAL A 84 6.96 -8.47 6.09
CA VAL A 84 8.36 -8.73 6.42
C VAL A 84 8.70 -10.17 6.03
N ARG A 85 9.70 -10.33 5.15
CA ARG A 85 10.24 -11.64 4.74
C ARG A 85 11.74 -11.64 4.96
N ASP A 86 12.24 -12.65 5.66
CA ASP A 86 13.67 -12.79 6.01
C ASP A 86 14.26 -11.55 6.70
N GLY A 87 13.43 -10.81 7.47
CA GLY A 87 13.83 -9.58 8.15
C GLY A 87 13.85 -8.33 7.25
N ILE A 88 13.45 -8.45 5.98
CA ILE A 88 13.37 -7.36 5.02
C ILE A 88 11.90 -6.98 4.81
N THR A 89 11.61 -5.68 4.84
CA THR A 89 10.25 -5.16 4.64
C THR A 89 10.00 -4.95 3.15
N TYR A 90 8.88 -5.48 2.67
CA TYR A 90 8.35 -5.29 1.32
C TYR A 90 7.02 -4.58 1.37
N PHE A 91 6.70 -3.84 0.32
CA PHE A 91 5.49 -3.02 0.22
C PHE A 91 4.64 -3.45 -0.96
N GLY A 92 3.32 -3.36 -0.77
CA GLY A 92 2.30 -3.68 -1.74
C GLY A 92 1.02 -2.89 -1.48
N TYR A 93 -0.03 -3.19 -2.24
CA TYR A 93 -1.29 -2.44 -2.16
C TYR A 93 -2.52 -3.34 -2.11
N LEU A 94 -3.42 -2.97 -1.21
CA LEU A 94 -4.73 -3.58 -1.04
C LEU A 94 -5.78 -2.80 -1.81
N ASP A 95 -6.84 -3.47 -2.23
CA ASP A 95 -8.11 -2.83 -2.60
C ASP A 95 -9.01 -2.57 -1.38
N LYS A 96 -10.20 -2.00 -1.61
CA LYS A 96 -11.18 -1.69 -0.56
C LYS A 96 -11.80 -2.94 0.09
N SER A 97 -11.60 -4.13 -0.46
CA SER A 97 -11.98 -5.40 0.18
C SER A 97 -10.88 -5.94 1.10
N GLY A 98 -9.71 -5.29 1.15
CA GLY A 98 -8.54 -5.74 1.90
C GLY A 98 -7.72 -6.80 1.16
N LYS A 99 -8.02 -7.09 -0.11
CA LYS A 99 -7.26 -8.03 -0.94
C LYS A 99 -6.04 -7.34 -1.55
N ALA A 100 -4.88 -8.00 -1.50
CA ALA A 100 -3.67 -7.50 -2.16
C ALA A 100 -3.78 -7.62 -3.69
N ILE A 101 -4.11 -6.51 -4.36
CA ILE A 101 -4.08 -6.40 -5.83
C ILE A 101 -2.64 -6.32 -6.33
N ILE A 102 -1.80 -5.59 -5.60
CA ILE A 102 -0.37 -5.53 -5.86
C ILE A 102 0.34 -6.22 -4.69
N PRO A 103 0.90 -7.42 -4.89
CA PRO A 103 1.60 -8.14 -3.83
C PRO A 103 2.73 -7.33 -3.23
N ALA A 104 3.07 -7.58 -1.96
CA ALA A 104 4.22 -6.96 -1.33
C ALA A 104 5.51 -7.42 -2.02
N ARG A 105 6.05 -6.60 -2.93
CA ARG A 105 7.23 -6.94 -3.75
C ARG A 105 8.22 -5.80 -3.92
N PHE A 106 7.83 -4.58 -3.53
CA PHE A 106 8.70 -3.40 -3.64
C PHE A 106 9.51 -3.22 -2.35
N LEU A 107 10.75 -2.75 -2.45
CA LEU A 107 11.58 -2.46 -1.27
C LEU A 107 11.09 -1.24 -0.49
N ASN A 108 10.38 -0.34 -1.17
CA ASN A 108 9.66 0.78 -0.60
C ASN A 108 8.61 1.27 -1.60
N ALA A 109 7.61 2.00 -1.12
CA ALA A 109 6.52 2.48 -1.95
C ALA A 109 5.86 3.71 -1.31
N THR A 110 5.36 4.65 -2.13
CA THR A 110 4.53 5.76 -1.68
C THR A 110 3.06 5.38 -1.72
N ASP A 111 2.21 6.15 -1.02
CA ASP A 111 0.78 6.14 -1.33
C ASP A 111 0.56 6.54 -2.80
N PHE A 112 -0.56 6.09 -3.36
CA PHE A 112 -1.01 6.56 -4.67
C PHE A 112 -1.37 8.04 -4.61
N ASN A 113 -1.17 8.74 -5.71
CA ASN A 113 -1.61 10.10 -5.95
C ASN A 113 -2.03 10.21 -7.43
N ASP A 114 -3.28 10.58 -7.70
CA ASP A 114 -3.85 10.65 -9.04
C ASP A 114 -3.62 9.40 -9.91
N GLY A 115 -3.75 8.21 -9.30
CA GLY A 115 -3.60 6.92 -9.97
C GLY A 115 -2.16 6.41 -10.08
N TRP A 116 -1.16 7.18 -9.66
CA TRP A 116 0.26 6.82 -9.73
C TRP A 116 0.92 6.69 -8.35
N ALA A 117 1.88 5.78 -8.23
CA ALA A 117 2.73 5.67 -7.04
C ALA A 117 4.19 5.48 -7.44
N VAL A 118 5.11 5.98 -6.61
CA VAL A 118 6.55 5.70 -6.77
C VAL A 118 6.90 4.47 -5.94
N VAL A 119 7.62 3.54 -6.54
CA VAL A 119 8.06 2.29 -5.90
C VAL A 119 9.53 2.04 -6.15
N LEU A 120 10.16 1.28 -5.25
CA LEU A 120 11.48 0.70 -5.43
C LEU A 120 11.34 -0.73 -5.94
N GLU A 121 11.41 -0.90 -7.26
CA GLU A 121 11.31 -2.20 -7.91
C GLU A 121 12.62 -2.98 -7.75
N LEU A 122 12.56 -4.13 -7.10
CA LEU A 122 13.68 -5.05 -6.94
C LEU A 122 13.82 -5.94 -8.19
N VAL A 123 15.00 -5.93 -8.79
CA VAL A 123 15.38 -6.77 -9.92
C VAL A 123 16.50 -7.71 -9.48
N LYS A 124 16.25 -9.01 -9.65
CA LYS A 124 17.25 -10.07 -9.44
C LYS A 124 17.87 -10.44 -10.78
N ARG A 125 19.19 -10.40 -10.88
CA ARG A 125 19.94 -10.84 -12.06
C ARG A 125 20.85 -12.00 -11.70
N GLN A 126 20.89 -13.04 -12.53
CA GLN A 126 21.97 -14.01 -12.47
C GLN A 126 23.16 -13.45 -13.23
N VAL A 127 24.29 -13.30 -12.52
CA VAL A 127 25.53 -12.74 -13.07
C VAL A 127 26.57 -13.82 -13.38
N GLY A 128 26.28 -15.07 -13.03
CA GLY A 128 27.11 -16.23 -13.33
C GLY A 128 26.63 -17.47 -12.60
N THR A 129 27.48 -18.50 -12.59
CA THR A 129 27.28 -19.73 -11.83
C THR A 129 28.61 -20.09 -11.17
N ASN A 130 28.58 -20.47 -9.90
CA ASN A 130 29.73 -21.06 -9.24
C ASN A 130 29.87 -22.51 -9.74
N GLU A 131 30.87 -22.78 -10.56
CA GLU A 131 31.06 -24.08 -11.21
C GLU A 131 31.33 -25.23 -10.22
N LEU A 132 31.92 -24.93 -9.05
CA LEU A 132 32.21 -25.94 -8.02
C LEU A 132 30.96 -26.35 -7.23
N LEU A 133 30.03 -25.42 -7.03
CA LEU A 133 28.84 -25.63 -6.20
C LEU A 133 27.57 -25.82 -7.02
N GLU A 134 27.64 -25.63 -8.34
CA GLU A 134 26.50 -25.59 -9.27
C GLU A 134 25.41 -24.59 -8.83
N LYS A 135 25.80 -23.50 -8.16
CA LYS A 135 24.87 -22.48 -7.64
C LYS A 135 24.91 -21.20 -8.46
N PRO A 136 23.75 -20.59 -8.78
CA PRO A 136 23.73 -19.32 -9.49
C PRO A 136 24.30 -18.20 -8.61
N LEU A 137 25.20 -17.40 -9.18
CA LEU A 137 25.64 -16.15 -8.58
C LEU A 137 24.62 -15.08 -8.95
N VAL A 138 24.00 -14.46 -7.95
CA VAL A 138 22.90 -13.52 -8.14
C VAL A 138 23.28 -12.13 -7.62
N SER A 139 22.89 -11.11 -8.37
CA SER A 139 22.98 -9.71 -8.01
C SER A 139 21.56 -9.15 -7.84
N TYR A 140 21.39 -8.27 -6.86
CA TYR A 140 20.15 -7.53 -6.66
C TYR A 140 20.38 -6.06 -6.93
N ASP A 141 19.47 -5.50 -7.68
CA ASP A 141 19.43 -4.11 -8.07
C ASP A 141 18.02 -3.57 -7.80
N TYR A 142 17.87 -2.29 -7.52
CA TYR A 142 16.54 -1.68 -7.53
C TYR A 142 16.48 -0.39 -8.35
N PHE A 143 15.28 -0.08 -8.82
CA PHE A 143 14.96 1.12 -9.59
C PHE A 143 13.83 1.88 -8.92
N GLU A 144 13.91 3.21 -8.94
CA GLU A 144 12.73 4.04 -8.68
C GLU A 144 11.86 4.05 -9.93
N ALA A 145 10.60 3.64 -9.79
CA ALA A 145 9.67 3.52 -10.88
C ALA A 145 8.29 4.07 -10.50
N ILE A 146 7.54 4.54 -11.50
CA ILE A 146 6.12 4.90 -11.37
C ILE A 146 5.30 3.68 -11.78
N ILE A 147 4.31 3.33 -10.96
CA ILE A 147 3.31 2.30 -11.28
C ILE A 147 1.91 2.88 -11.35
N ASP A 148 1.03 2.24 -12.13
CA ASP A 148 -0.42 2.45 -12.08
C ASP A 148 -1.09 1.64 -10.95
N THR A 149 -2.40 1.80 -10.80
CA THR A 149 -3.21 1.11 -9.78
C THR A 149 -3.27 -0.41 -9.95
N GLU A 150 -2.89 -0.95 -11.11
CA GLU A 150 -2.79 -2.39 -11.36
C GLU A 150 -1.36 -2.90 -11.10
N GLY A 151 -0.43 -2.01 -10.74
CA GLY A 151 0.96 -2.34 -10.44
C GLY A 151 1.82 -2.49 -11.69
N LYS A 152 1.36 -2.03 -12.85
CA LYS A 152 2.16 -1.98 -14.07
C LYS A 152 3.11 -0.79 -14.01
N VAL A 153 4.38 -1.04 -14.33
CA VAL A 153 5.39 0.02 -14.43
C VAL A 153 5.11 0.89 -15.66
N LEU A 154 5.01 2.20 -15.43
CA LEU A 154 4.83 3.23 -16.45
C LEU A 154 6.16 3.87 -16.84
N HIS A 155 6.97 4.27 -15.85
CA HIS A 155 8.23 4.96 -16.08
C HIS A 155 9.30 4.52 -15.09
N TYR A 156 10.53 4.34 -15.57
CA TYR A 156 11.73 4.26 -14.73
C TYR A 156 12.31 5.67 -14.55
N LEU A 157 12.54 6.09 -13.30
CA LEU A 157 12.97 7.44 -12.96
C LEU A 157 14.49 7.58 -12.82
N VAL A 158 15.21 6.47 -12.92
CA VAL A 158 16.67 6.41 -12.84
C VAL A 158 17.24 5.65 -14.03
N ASP A 159 18.28 6.20 -14.66
CA ASP A 159 18.96 5.57 -15.80
C ASP A 159 19.81 4.36 -15.39
N LYS A 160 20.26 4.35 -14.12
CA LYS A 160 21.08 3.30 -13.55
C LYS A 160 20.43 2.74 -12.29
N PRO A 161 20.41 1.40 -12.13
CA PRO A 161 19.98 0.79 -10.90
C PRO A 161 20.90 1.13 -9.74
N VAL A 162 20.39 0.99 -8.53
CA VAL A 162 21.19 0.96 -7.31
C VAL A 162 21.40 -0.49 -6.90
N HIS A 163 22.66 -0.90 -6.81
CA HIS A 163 23.02 -2.23 -6.33
C HIS A 163 22.73 -2.38 -4.83
N ILE A 164 22.23 -3.53 -4.42
CA ILE A 164 21.86 -3.77 -3.03
C ILE A 164 22.19 -5.21 -2.58
N ALA A 165 22.64 -5.34 -1.34
CA ALA A 165 22.71 -6.61 -0.65
C ALA A 165 21.35 -6.91 0.01
N LEU A 166 20.65 -7.93 -0.50
CA LEU A 166 19.34 -8.33 0.01
C LEU A 166 19.49 -9.23 1.25
N ASP A 167 19.94 -8.64 2.35
CA ASP A 167 20.14 -9.33 3.62
C ASP A 167 19.75 -8.39 4.78
N ARG A 168 19.09 -8.95 5.81
CA ARG A 168 18.57 -8.19 6.97
C ARG A 168 19.62 -7.42 7.76
N GLU A 169 20.87 -7.86 7.75
CA GLU A 169 21.95 -7.17 8.45
C GLU A 169 22.29 -5.84 7.78
N TYR A 170 22.23 -5.83 6.45
CA TYR A 170 22.50 -4.66 5.61
C TYR A 170 21.25 -3.83 5.32
N LEU A 171 20.08 -4.46 5.22
CA LEU A 171 18.81 -3.84 4.85
C LEU A 171 17.82 -3.79 6.02
N ARG A 172 18.25 -3.17 7.13
CA ARG A 172 17.42 -3.02 8.35
C ARG A 172 16.25 -2.06 8.19
N ARG A 173 16.33 -1.13 7.22
CA ARG A 173 15.30 -0.13 6.94
C ARG A 173 15.07 -0.05 5.43
N PRO A 174 13.82 0.20 4.99
CA PRO A 174 13.53 0.44 3.58
C PRO A 174 14.43 1.55 3.01
N PRO A 175 15.02 1.37 1.81
CA PRO A 175 15.73 2.45 1.15
C PRO A 175 14.80 3.63 0.89
N ALA A 176 15.32 4.85 0.96
CA ALA A 176 14.51 6.04 0.77
C ALA A 176 14.15 6.24 -0.71
N ILE A 177 12.90 6.63 -0.96
CA ILE A 177 12.45 7.11 -2.28
C ILE A 177 12.90 8.56 -2.44
N THR A 178 13.50 8.89 -3.58
CA THR A 178 13.99 10.24 -3.90
C THR A 178 13.04 11.00 -4.82
N TYR A 179 12.12 10.32 -5.49
CA TYR A 179 11.13 10.96 -6.35
C TYR A 179 9.75 11.13 -5.70
N LYS A 180 9.04 12.18 -6.10
CA LYS A 180 7.65 12.44 -5.74
C LYS A 180 6.83 12.78 -6.98
N VAL A 181 5.68 12.15 -7.14
CA VAL A 181 4.71 12.53 -8.19
C VAL A 181 4.06 13.86 -7.83
N ILE A 182 4.12 14.82 -8.75
CA ILE A 182 3.39 16.10 -8.65
C ILE A 182 2.09 16.01 -9.45
N SER A 183 2.16 15.45 -10.66
CA SER A 183 1.04 15.25 -11.57
C SER A 183 1.36 14.14 -12.57
N ASN A 184 0.41 13.83 -13.45
CA ASN A 184 0.54 12.78 -14.46
C ASN A 184 1.54 13.11 -15.61
N HIS A 185 2.40 14.10 -15.42
CA HIS A 185 3.44 14.52 -16.37
C HIS A 185 4.62 15.19 -15.66
N LEU A 186 4.63 15.26 -14.33
CA LEU A 186 5.65 15.95 -13.54
C LEU A 186 6.02 15.17 -12.29
N VAL A 187 7.32 15.05 -12.07
CA VAL A 187 7.90 14.52 -10.84
C VAL A 187 8.89 15.51 -10.25
N ALA A 188 8.99 15.52 -8.93
CA ALA A 188 10.06 16.18 -8.20
C ALA A 188 11.11 15.13 -7.81
N LYS A 189 12.39 15.43 -8.02
CA LYS A 189 13.53 14.66 -7.53
C LYS A 189 14.17 15.39 -6.36
N LEU A 190 14.41 14.69 -5.25
CA LEU A 190 15.23 15.16 -4.15
C LEU A 190 16.71 14.97 -4.50
N ASN A 191 17.46 16.07 -4.49
CA ASN A 191 18.89 16.09 -4.74
C ASN A 191 19.68 15.81 -3.45
N GLU A 192 20.95 15.44 -3.58
CA GLU A 192 21.85 15.15 -2.44
C GLU A 192 22.01 16.33 -1.49
N ASN A 193 21.97 17.56 -2.01
CA ASN A 193 22.00 18.80 -1.23
C ASN A 193 20.65 19.15 -0.57
N LYS A 194 19.68 18.21 -0.55
CA LYS A 194 18.33 18.36 0.01
C LYS A 194 17.48 19.44 -0.68
N THR A 195 17.80 19.78 -1.93
CA THR A 195 16.96 20.64 -2.78
C THR A 195 16.12 19.79 -3.73
N TRP A 196 15.07 20.37 -4.31
CA TRP A 196 14.19 19.68 -5.26
C TRP A 196 14.44 20.15 -6.70
N SER A 197 14.40 19.22 -7.64
CA SER A 197 14.38 19.50 -9.08
C SER A 197 13.12 18.92 -9.70
N ILE A 198 12.49 19.69 -10.60
CA ILE A 198 11.30 19.22 -11.33
C ILE A 198 11.75 18.58 -12.64
N LYS A 199 11.18 17.42 -12.96
CA LYS A 199 11.37 16.75 -14.25
C LYS A 199 10.01 16.48 -14.88
N LYS A 200 9.94 16.63 -16.20
CA LYS A 200 8.83 16.16 -17.01
C LYS A 200 9.01 14.68 -17.31
N ILE A 201 7.91 13.97 -17.36
CA ILE A 201 7.82 12.59 -17.84
C ILE A 201 6.78 12.56 -18.95
N GLU A 202 7.13 11.90 -20.05
CA GLU A 202 6.33 11.82 -21.29
C GLU A 202 5.47 10.57 -21.30
#